data_AF-A0A1N7BS86-F1
#
_entry.id   AF-A0A1N7BS86-F1
#
_cell.length_a   1.000
_cell.length_b   1.000
_cell.length_c   1.000
_cell.angle_alpha   90.00
_cell.angle_beta   90.00
_cell.angle_gamma   90.00
#
_symmetry.space_group_name_H-M   'P 1'
#
loop_
_entity.id
_entity.type
_entity.pdbx_description
1 polymer ?
#
loop_
_entity_poly.entity_id
_entity_poly.type
_entity_poly.pdbx_seq_one_letter_code
_entity_poly.pdbx_strand_id
1 'polypeptide(L)'
;MKAKKLVALTMCLPLLLAGCTEERRLPSTDDEVTKRDAALVAVVQCLVDHGEVPSAHLEHQPWLRDKKVQPGAELVTWRSDHEETVYAGKTLQVWEDEATAGWPGWRCPL
;
A
#
# COMPACT_ATOMS: atom_id res chain seq x y z
N MET A 1 -72.70 30.21 -15.42
CA MET A 1 -71.55 29.69 -14.63
C MET A 1 -70.44 29.36 -15.62
N LYS A 2 -69.27 30.02 -15.51
CA LYS A 2 -68.18 29.96 -16.51
C LYS A 2 -67.18 28.87 -16.12
N ALA A 3 -67.14 27.79 -16.89
CA ALA A 3 -66.10 26.76 -16.79
C ALA A 3 -64.77 27.32 -17.31
N LYS A 4 -63.75 27.34 -16.43
CA LYS A 4 -62.41 27.84 -16.76
C LYS A 4 -61.50 26.66 -17.13
N LYS A 5 -61.01 26.77 -18.37
CA LYS A 5 -59.93 26.07 -19.09
C LYS A 5 -58.96 25.22 -18.25
N LEU A 6 -58.84 23.94 -18.64
CA LEU A 6 -57.64 23.14 -18.47
C LEU A 6 -56.46 23.82 -19.18
N VAL A 7 -55.36 24.01 -18.48
CA VAL A 7 -54.03 24.15 -19.08
C VAL A 7 -53.13 23.16 -18.34
N ALA A 8 -52.85 22.05 -19.02
CA ALA A 8 -51.84 21.09 -18.62
C ALA A 8 -50.47 21.76 -18.80
N LEU A 9 -49.82 22.10 -17.69
CA LEU A 9 -48.44 22.56 -17.71
C LEU A 9 -47.55 21.36 -17.41
N THR A 10 -47.07 20.73 -18.48
CA THR A 10 -46.08 19.66 -18.47
C THR A 10 -44.77 20.21 -17.90
N MET A 11 -44.49 19.93 -16.64
CA MET A 11 -43.22 20.28 -16.01
C MET A 11 -42.19 19.23 -16.42
N CYS A 12 -41.34 19.58 -17.40
CA CYS A 12 -40.14 18.81 -17.72
C CYS A 12 -39.19 18.91 -16.52
N LEU A 13 -39.04 17.80 -15.79
CA LEU A 13 -37.98 17.60 -14.81
C LEU A 13 -36.65 17.57 -15.57
N PRO A 14 -35.71 18.52 -15.38
CA PRO A 14 -34.35 18.27 -15.80
C PRO A 14 -33.79 17.19 -14.88
N LEU A 15 -33.52 16.02 -15.45
CA LEU A 15 -32.66 15.01 -14.86
C LEU A 15 -31.35 15.68 -14.47
N LEU A 16 -31.19 15.99 -13.19
CA LEU A 16 -29.90 16.29 -12.60
C LEU A 16 -29.07 15.03 -12.81
N LEU A 17 -28.18 15.08 -13.79
CA LEU A 17 -27.06 14.17 -13.92
C LEU A 17 -26.27 14.31 -12.61
N ALA A 18 -26.60 13.46 -11.63
CA ALA A 18 -25.69 13.06 -10.59
C ALA A 18 -24.54 12.32 -11.29
N GLY A 19 -23.66 13.09 -11.92
CA GLY A 19 -22.30 12.66 -12.13
C GLY A 19 -21.71 12.48 -10.75
N CYS A 20 -21.82 11.26 -10.22
CA CYS A 20 -20.84 10.76 -9.27
C CYS A 20 -19.52 10.76 -10.03
N THR A 21 -18.88 11.93 -10.14
CA THR A 21 -17.44 11.98 -10.28
C THR A 21 -16.93 11.40 -8.97
N GLU A 22 -16.81 10.08 -8.95
CA GLU A 22 -15.86 9.41 -8.07
C GLU A 22 -14.52 10.00 -8.49
N GLU A 23 -14.18 11.09 -7.83
CA GLU A 23 -12.90 11.74 -7.91
C GLU A 23 -11.93 10.69 -7.38
N ARG A 24 -11.41 9.85 -8.28
CA ARG A 24 -10.23 9.04 -8.03
C ARG A 24 -9.15 10.05 -7.65
N ARG A 25 -9.07 10.39 -6.37
CA ARG A 25 -7.89 11.01 -5.81
C ARG A 25 -6.77 10.06 -6.15
N LEU A 26 -5.90 10.51 -7.04
CA LEU A 26 -4.62 9.85 -7.20
C LEU A 26 -4.00 9.83 -5.80
N PRO A 27 -3.53 8.66 -5.31
CA PRO A 27 -2.86 8.61 -4.02
C PRO A 27 -1.72 9.62 -4.04
N SER A 28 -1.57 10.36 -2.95
CA SER A 28 -0.47 11.31 -2.85
C SER A 28 0.86 10.56 -2.86
N THR A 29 1.93 11.19 -3.33
CA THR A 29 3.27 10.57 -3.29
C THR A 29 3.65 10.15 -1.87
N ASP A 30 3.22 10.92 -0.86
CA ASP A 30 3.45 10.61 0.54
C ASP A 30 2.75 9.33 0.99
N ASP A 31 1.54 9.07 0.50
CA ASP A 31 0.80 7.83 0.78
C ASP A 31 1.52 6.61 0.19
N GLU A 32 2.03 6.73 -1.03
CA GLU A 32 2.75 5.64 -1.71
C GLU A 32 4.12 5.36 -1.07
N VAL A 33 4.84 6.39 -0.64
CA VAL A 33 6.10 6.23 0.12
C VAL A 33 5.82 5.55 1.46
N THR A 34 4.82 6.04 2.21
CA THR A 34 4.42 5.45 3.50
C THR A 34 4.04 3.99 3.36
N LYS A 35 3.29 3.66 2.30
CA LYS A 35 2.89 2.29 1.97
C LYS A 35 4.10 1.39 1.69
N ARG A 36 5.06 1.85 0.90
CA ARG A 36 6.28 1.08 0.60
C ARG A 36 7.14 0.86 1.83
N ASP A 37 7.33 1.88 2.67
CA ASP A 37 8.11 1.74 3.90
C ASP A 37 7.47 0.74 4.86
N ALA A 38 6.13 0.76 4.99
CA ALA A 38 5.41 -0.20 5.80
C ALA A 38 5.50 -1.63 5.24
N ALA A 39 5.41 -1.78 3.91
CA ALA A 39 5.60 -3.06 3.23
C ALA A 39 7.02 -3.62 3.43
N LEU A 40 8.05 -2.78 3.33
CA LEU A 40 9.44 -3.14 3.59
C LEU A 40 9.62 -3.67 5.01
N VAL A 41 9.12 -2.95 6.03
CA VAL A 41 9.19 -3.41 7.43
C VAL A 41 8.52 -4.77 7.58
N ALA A 42 7.34 -4.98 7.01
CA ALA A 42 6.61 -6.23 7.11
C ALA A 42 7.33 -7.42 6.41
N VAL A 43 7.91 -7.17 5.24
CA VAL A 43 8.73 -8.16 4.50
C VAL A 43 9.95 -8.55 5.32
N VAL A 44 10.73 -7.58 5.77
CA VAL A 44 11.97 -7.88 6.50
C VAL A 44 11.66 -8.55 7.83
N GLN A 45 10.58 -8.14 8.51
CA GLN A 45 10.13 -8.82 9.73
C GLN A 45 9.75 -10.29 9.46
N CYS A 46 9.01 -10.56 8.39
CA CYS A 46 8.66 -11.92 7.96
C CYS A 46 9.91 -12.78 7.72
N LEU A 47 10.89 -12.26 6.97
CA LEU A 47 12.13 -12.99 6.68
C LEU A 47 12.98 -13.23 7.94
N VAL A 48 13.06 -12.25 8.84
CA VAL A 48 13.77 -12.38 10.13
C VAL A 48 13.10 -13.41 11.03
N ASP A 49 11.77 -13.37 11.15
CA ASP A 49 11.02 -14.29 12.02
C ASP A 49 11.13 -15.74 11.55
N HIS A 50 11.28 -15.97 10.25
CA HIS A 50 11.46 -17.29 9.64
C HIS A 50 12.93 -17.71 9.46
N GLY A 51 13.88 -16.85 9.83
CA GLY A 51 15.32 -17.16 9.76
C GLY A 51 15.89 -17.19 8.34
N GLU A 52 15.21 -16.56 7.38
CA GLU A 52 15.63 -16.51 5.98
C GLU A 52 16.74 -15.48 5.73
N VAL A 53 16.90 -14.51 6.63
CA VAL A 53 18.01 -13.56 6.57
C VAL A 53 19.23 -14.15 7.31
N PRO A 54 20.39 -14.32 6.65
CA PRO A 54 21.60 -14.82 7.29
C PRO A 54 22.00 -13.95 8.49
N SER A 55 22.48 -14.56 9.57
CA SER A 55 22.88 -13.85 10.79
C SER A 55 23.88 -12.72 10.53
N ALA A 56 24.82 -12.94 9.59
CA ALA A 56 25.81 -11.94 9.19
C ALA A 56 25.19 -10.65 8.61
N HIS A 57 23.98 -10.71 8.05
CA HIS A 57 23.27 -9.53 7.54
C HIS A 57 22.48 -8.81 8.65
N LEU A 58 22.24 -9.47 9.78
CA LEU A 58 21.45 -8.96 10.92
C LEU A 58 22.33 -8.41 12.05
N GLU A 59 23.55 -8.91 12.19
CA GLU A 59 24.47 -8.49 13.24
C GLU A 59 24.74 -6.98 13.19
N HIS A 60 24.62 -6.34 14.35
CA HIS A 60 24.86 -4.90 14.54
C HIS A 60 23.95 -3.97 13.72
N GLN A 61 22.84 -4.46 13.18
CA GLN A 61 21.91 -3.63 12.43
C GLN A 61 21.08 -2.71 13.37
N PRO A 62 21.14 -1.38 13.22
CA PRO A 62 20.45 -0.44 14.11
C PRO A 62 18.92 -0.47 13.96
N TRP A 63 18.44 -0.92 12.79
CA TRP A 63 17.02 -1.10 12.48
C TRP A 63 16.43 -2.39 13.06
N LEU A 64 17.22 -3.29 13.65
CA LEU A 64 16.74 -4.51 14.30
C LEU A 64 16.93 -4.40 15.82
N ARG A 65 15.84 -4.27 16.58
CA ARG A 65 15.87 -4.20 18.05
C ARG A 65 14.96 -5.26 18.65
N ASP A 66 15.48 -6.08 19.56
CA ASP A 66 14.70 -7.14 20.21
C ASP A 66 13.92 -8.03 19.21
N LYS A 67 14.56 -8.37 18.08
CA LYS A 67 13.96 -9.12 16.95
C LYS A 67 12.81 -8.39 16.24
N LYS A 68 12.67 -7.09 16.43
CA LYS A 68 11.68 -6.24 15.77
C LYS A 68 12.35 -5.27 14.81
N VAL A 69 11.92 -5.32 13.55
CA VAL A 69 12.32 -4.40 12.50
C VAL A 69 11.70 -3.04 12.76
N GLN A 70 12.54 -2.01 12.77
CA GLN A 70 12.16 -0.62 12.95
C GLN A 70 12.22 0.08 11.59
N PRO A 71 11.22 0.92 11.26
CA PRO A 71 11.34 1.79 10.09
C PRO A 71 12.46 2.81 10.31
N GLY A 72 13.16 3.18 9.24
CA GLY A 72 14.24 4.16 9.32
C GLY A 72 15.12 4.18 8.08
N ALA A 73 15.96 5.21 7.97
CA ALA A 73 16.87 5.38 6.85
C ALA A 73 17.86 4.21 6.74
N GLU A 74 18.30 3.67 7.87
CA GLU A 74 19.23 2.55 7.93
C GLU A 74 18.62 1.26 7.37
N LEU A 75 17.31 1.04 7.57
CA LEU A 75 16.61 -0.10 6.95
C LEU A 75 16.53 0.08 5.43
N VAL A 76 16.27 1.30 4.96
CA VAL A 76 16.21 1.61 3.52
C VAL A 76 17.59 1.43 2.87
N THR A 77 18.66 1.87 3.53
CA THR A 77 20.03 1.65 3.07
C THR A 77 20.36 0.16 3.02
N TRP A 78 20.09 -0.59 4.09
CA TRP A 78 20.28 -2.04 4.11
C TRP A 78 19.50 -2.72 2.97
N ARG A 79 18.24 -2.32 2.75
CA ARG A 79 17.42 -2.82 1.65
C ARG A 79 18.09 -2.57 0.31
N SER A 80 18.58 -1.36 0.05
CA SER A 80 19.26 -1.02 -1.22
C SER A 80 20.49 -1.88 -1.46
N ASP A 81 21.28 -2.17 -0.42
CA ASP A 81 22.44 -3.05 -0.53
C ASP A 81 22.06 -4.53 -0.80
N HIS A 82 20.83 -4.91 -0.50
CA HIS A 82 20.35 -6.30 -0.56
C HIS A 82 19.18 -6.51 -1.53
N GLU A 83 18.82 -5.54 -2.37
CA GLU A 83 17.61 -5.61 -3.19
C GLU A 83 17.60 -6.81 -4.14
N GLU A 84 18.78 -7.19 -4.66
CA GLU A 84 18.98 -8.36 -5.52
C GLU A 84 19.30 -9.66 -4.74
N THR A 85 19.43 -9.58 -3.41
CA THR A 85 19.71 -10.76 -2.59
C THR A 85 18.50 -11.68 -2.54
N VAL A 86 18.73 -12.98 -2.76
CA VAL A 86 17.68 -14.00 -2.77
C VAL A 86 17.41 -14.50 -1.35
N TYR A 87 16.18 -14.34 -0.87
CA TYR A 87 15.66 -14.87 0.38
C TYR A 87 14.45 -15.76 0.11
N ALA A 88 14.40 -16.97 0.65
CA ALA A 88 13.35 -17.96 0.38
C ALA A 88 13.00 -18.14 -1.11
N GLY A 89 14.02 -18.11 -1.99
CA GLY A 89 13.86 -18.35 -3.43
C GLY A 89 13.41 -17.17 -4.29
N LYS A 90 13.27 -15.96 -3.74
CA LYS A 90 13.04 -14.73 -4.54
C LYS A 90 13.87 -13.55 -4.01
N THR A 91 14.14 -12.57 -4.87
CA THR A 91 14.92 -11.39 -4.46
C THR A 91 14.14 -10.55 -3.46
N LEU A 92 14.85 -9.77 -2.63
CA LEU A 92 14.22 -8.83 -1.69
C LEU A 92 13.32 -7.82 -2.43
N GLN A 93 13.74 -7.36 -3.61
CA GLN A 93 12.92 -6.49 -4.45
C GLN A 93 11.58 -7.14 -4.83
N VAL A 94 11.58 -8.41 -5.25
CA VAL A 94 10.33 -9.12 -5.58
C VAL A 94 9.45 -9.30 -4.34
N TRP A 95 10.05 -9.57 -3.18
CA TRP A 95 9.30 -9.58 -1.91
C TRP A 95 8.59 -8.25 -1.64
N GLU A 96 9.29 -7.13 -1.78
CA GLU A 96 8.76 -5.79 -1.55
C GLU A 96 7.68 -5.40 -2.57
N ASP A 97 7.86 -5.75 -3.83
CA ASP A 97 6.88 -5.48 -4.89
C ASP A 97 5.57 -6.22 -4.63
N GLU A 98 5.64 -7.51 -4.27
CA GLU A 98 4.47 -8.30 -3.89
C GLU A 98 3.78 -7.75 -2.64
N ALA A 99 4.55 -7.36 -1.63
CA ALA A 99 4.01 -6.78 -0.40
C ALA A 99 3.35 -5.42 -0.62
N THR A 100 3.98 -4.57 -1.44
CA THR A 100 3.44 -3.26 -1.82
C THR A 100 2.17 -3.45 -2.65
N ALA A 101 2.13 -4.39 -3.59
CA ALA A 101 0.93 -4.68 -4.38
C ALA A 101 -0.22 -5.23 -3.51
N GLY A 102 0.09 -6.04 -2.50
CA GLY A 102 -0.89 -6.62 -1.57
C GLY A 102 -1.31 -5.71 -0.41
N TRP A 103 -0.71 -4.54 -0.24
CA TRP A 103 -0.94 -3.69 0.94
C TRP A 103 -2.36 -3.10 0.98
N PRO A 104 -3.00 -2.97 2.17
CA PRO A 104 -2.54 -3.36 3.51
C PRO A 104 -2.89 -4.81 3.89
N GLY A 105 -3.39 -5.61 2.95
CA GLY A 105 -3.84 -6.99 3.20
C GLY A 105 -2.74 -8.05 3.09
N TRP A 106 -1.51 -7.66 2.75
CA TRP A 106 -0.39 -8.57 2.61
C TRP A 106 -0.12 -9.34 3.89
N ARG A 107 0.23 -10.62 3.76
CA ARG A 107 0.61 -11.49 4.86
C ARG A 107 1.89 -12.23 4.50
N CYS A 108 2.72 -12.47 5.51
CA CYS A 108 3.90 -13.32 5.39
C CYS A 108 3.48 -14.69 4.84
N PRO A 109 4.01 -15.13 3.67
CA PRO A 109 3.63 -16.38 3.02
C PRO A 109 4.58 -17.54 3.37
N LEU A 110 5.47 -17.36 4.34
CA LEU A 110 6.40 -18.38 4.85
C LEU A 110 5.83 -19.13 6.04
#